data_AF-A0A381UWS8-F1
#
_entry.id   AF-A0A381UWS8-F1
#
_cell.length_a   1.000
_cell.length_b   1.000
_cell.length_c   1.000
_cell.angle_alpha   90.00
_cell.angle_beta   90.00
_cell.angle_gamma   90.00
#
_symmetry.space_group_name_H-M   'P 1'
#
loop_
_entity.id
_entity.type
_entity.pdbx_description
1 polymer ?
#
loop_
_entity_poly.entity_id
_entity_poly.type
_entity_poly.pdbx_seq_one_letter_code
_entity_poly.pdbx_strand_id
1 'polypeptide(L)'
;MPGTPLDPAAMARRAAQELFSGAVVALGPGIPCYLPGELSSTDGVWFLADSGILGIQEMGLDADAVDAGGNTVALLTGGAYTGVVDIAGILRGGHTSLAFLQPSQVAANGDFVHWTTEATEGLFAPGPAVDMAYGASTVVAVMPHQYPSGRSNIVERCGLPVDGIGQVDIIVTDAAVMKTGPDGLELVEIAPGWTTEEIEAITDAPLAVSSGLKEMTFQVPTLGPLNKVYPSAMDALKDVPEGSTINVDGFAGPGGMAHYLMVGLRDLGVKGLQLISNTAGVARVSAFGAPNVIDHSILVENNQVAKATASYPVSPSVSRPSAFEGAFNRGETELEVVPQGTLAERLRCGGAGVAAFYTPTGAGTLLAEGKEARNIGGKDFVLEAGLRADFCIIRGHKADTLGNVVYKGTSRNFNPVMATTARISVVEVDEIVEPGQLGPEEIVTPGLYIDRIVLRPPDFSAYL
;
A
#
# COMPACT_ATOMS: atom_id res chain seq x y z
N MET A 1 31.98 12.39 31.94
CA MET A 1 31.31 11.12 32.25
C MET A 1 30.44 10.87 31.05
N PRO A 2 30.47 9.66 30.45
CA PRO A 2 29.67 9.39 29.27
C PRO A 2 28.22 9.77 29.52
N GLY A 3 27.56 10.32 28.49
CA GLY A 3 26.14 10.59 28.52
C GLY A 3 25.34 9.37 28.97
N THR A 4 24.18 9.61 29.58
CA THR A 4 23.29 8.53 30.03
C THR A 4 22.53 7.98 28.81
N PRO A 5 22.57 6.68 28.52
CA PRO A 5 21.76 6.10 27.46
C PRO A 5 20.26 6.31 27.71
N LEU A 6 19.52 6.62 26.64
CA LEU A 6 18.06 6.72 26.69
C LEU A 6 17.42 5.35 26.92
N ASP A 7 16.29 5.34 27.63
CA ASP A 7 15.45 4.16 27.73
C ASP A 7 14.68 3.89 26.41
N PRO A 8 14.15 2.66 26.22
CA PRO A 8 13.36 2.32 25.03
C PRO A 8 12.18 3.24 24.74
N ALA A 9 11.50 3.74 25.77
CA ALA A 9 10.35 4.63 25.61
C ALA A 9 10.78 6.02 25.09
N ALA A 10 11.92 6.54 25.54
CA ALA A 10 12.51 7.78 25.04
C ALA A 10 12.96 7.64 23.58
N MET A 11 13.57 6.51 23.20
CA MET A 11 13.87 6.22 21.79
C MET A 11 12.60 6.16 20.94
N ALA A 12 11.55 5.49 21.43
CA ALA A 12 10.26 5.41 20.76
C ALA A 12 9.60 6.80 20.61
N ARG A 13 9.62 7.66 21.64
CA ARG A 13 9.16 9.05 21.55
C ARG A 13 9.96 9.89 20.56
N ARG A 14 11.28 9.65 20.44
CA ARG A 14 12.05 10.30 19.38
C ARG A 14 11.62 9.79 18.02
N ALA A 15 11.59 8.47 17.82
CA ALA A 15 11.22 7.85 16.55
C ALA A 15 9.81 8.26 16.08
N ALA A 16 8.88 8.47 17.02
CA ALA A 16 7.53 8.95 16.74
C ALA A 16 7.48 10.35 16.07
N GLN A 17 8.55 11.16 16.16
CA GLN A 17 8.62 12.45 15.45
C GLN A 17 8.76 12.31 13.93
N GLU A 18 9.06 11.12 13.42
CA GLU A 18 9.05 10.83 11.97
C GLU A 18 7.63 10.55 11.44
N LEU A 19 6.64 10.39 12.34
CA LEU A 19 5.25 10.11 11.96
C LEU A 19 4.54 11.36 11.43
N PHE A 20 3.58 11.13 10.53
CA PHE A 20 2.71 12.17 9.99
C PHE A 20 1.28 11.64 9.79
N SER A 21 0.29 12.53 9.79
CA SER A 21 -1.11 12.16 9.58
C SER A 21 -1.31 11.49 8.21
N GLY A 22 -1.94 10.33 8.21
CA GLY A 22 -2.13 9.48 7.05
C GLY A 22 -1.07 8.39 6.87
N ALA A 23 -0.01 8.39 7.67
CA ALA A 23 1.06 7.41 7.52
C ALA A 23 0.55 5.98 7.73
N VAL A 24 1.02 5.07 6.87
CA VAL A 24 0.90 3.63 7.05
C VAL A 24 2.25 3.11 7.51
N VAL A 25 2.29 2.50 8.69
CA VAL A 25 3.51 2.25 9.45
C VAL A 25 3.64 0.77 9.75
N ALA A 26 4.68 0.13 9.23
CA ALA A 26 5.03 -1.23 9.60
C ALA A 26 5.92 -1.22 10.85
N LEU A 27 5.54 -1.98 11.88
CA LEU A 27 6.31 -2.11 13.11
C LEU A 27 7.01 -3.46 13.16
N GLY A 28 8.34 -3.44 13.29
CA GLY A 28 9.13 -4.63 13.57
C GLY A 28 9.13 -4.97 15.06
N PRO A 29 9.62 -6.16 15.44
CA PRO A 29 9.73 -6.53 16.85
C PRO A 29 10.72 -5.63 17.60
N GLY A 30 10.52 -5.50 18.92
CA GLY A 30 11.45 -4.82 19.83
C GLY A 30 11.00 -3.41 20.21
N ILE A 31 11.93 -2.45 20.23
CA ILE A 31 11.68 -1.04 20.54
C ILE A 31 10.59 -0.43 19.63
N PRO A 32 10.47 -0.77 18.32
CA PRO A 32 9.39 -0.24 17.50
C PRO A 32 7.98 -0.51 18.04
N CYS A 33 7.76 -1.62 18.75
CA CYS A 33 6.46 -1.97 19.35
C CYS A 33 5.97 -0.96 20.41
N TYR A 34 6.86 -0.13 20.96
CA TYR A 34 6.47 0.89 21.94
C TYR A 34 5.81 2.11 21.29
N LEU A 35 6.03 2.36 19.98
CA LEU A 35 5.60 3.59 19.31
C LEU A 35 4.11 3.94 19.53
N PRO A 36 3.14 3.01 19.33
CA PRO A 36 1.73 3.34 19.48
C PRO A 36 1.39 3.85 20.88
N GLY A 37 1.96 3.23 21.93
CA GLY A 37 1.70 3.60 23.33
C GLY A 37 2.31 4.93 23.78
N GLU A 38 3.23 5.50 22.99
CA GLU A 38 3.83 6.81 23.29
C GLU A 38 3.03 7.98 22.71
N LEU A 39 2.04 7.70 21.85
CA LEU A 39 1.17 8.71 21.27
C LEU A 39 -0.02 9.02 22.20
N SER A 40 -0.49 10.26 22.17
CA SER A 40 -1.73 10.63 22.88
C SER A 40 -2.98 10.11 22.18
N SER A 41 -2.90 9.88 20.87
CA SER A 41 -3.89 9.19 20.06
C SER A 41 -3.22 8.67 18.79
N THR A 42 -3.69 7.53 18.29
CA THR A 42 -3.33 6.94 17.00
C THR A 42 -4.31 7.31 15.87
N ASP A 43 -5.30 8.17 16.15
CA ASP A 43 -6.31 8.62 15.18
C ASP A 43 -5.64 9.42 14.06
N GLY A 44 -5.25 8.73 13.00
CA GLY A 44 -4.55 9.33 11.86
C GLY A 44 -3.34 8.53 11.38
N VAL A 45 -2.95 7.45 12.04
CA VAL A 45 -1.86 6.58 11.58
C VAL A 45 -2.30 5.12 11.61
N TRP A 46 -1.93 4.37 10.58
CA TRP A 46 -2.16 2.93 10.51
C TRP A 46 -0.91 2.18 10.96
N PHE A 47 -0.84 1.79 12.23
CA PHE A 47 0.20 0.86 12.69
C PHE A 47 -0.16 -0.57 12.33
N LEU A 48 0.74 -1.25 11.63
CA LEU A 48 0.57 -2.59 11.12
C LEU A 48 1.53 -3.55 11.81
N ALA A 49 1.07 -4.79 12.02
CA ALA A 49 1.91 -5.92 12.41
C ALA A 49 1.80 -7.04 11.36
N ASP A 50 2.91 -7.75 11.16
CA ASP A 50 3.03 -8.91 10.27
C ASP A 50 2.15 -10.10 10.68
N SER A 51 1.68 -10.10 11.93
CA SER A 51 0.65 -11.00 12.45
C SER A 51 -0.71 -10.86 11.74
N GLY A 52 -0.93 -9.78 10.99
CA GLY A 52 -2.17 -9.52 10.24
C GLY A 52 -3.06 -8.43 10.83
N ILE A 53 -2.54 -7.63 11.76
CA ILE A 53 -3.29 -6.50 12.36
C ILE A 53 -3.12 -5.23 11.52
N LEU A 54 -4.23 -4.58 11.20
CA LEU A 54 -4.28 -3.29 10.53
C LEU A 54 -4.90 -2.24 11.47
N GLY A 55 -4.07 -1.38 12.05
CA GLY A 55 -4.49 -0.33 12.97
C GLY A 55 -4.34 -0.74 14.43
N ILE A 56 -3.12 -0.72 14.95
CA ILE A 56 -2.84 -0.88 16.39
C ILE A 56 -3.08 0.46 17.09
N GLN A 57 -3.79 0.44 18.22
CA GLN A 57 -3.99 1.61 19.08
C GLN A 57 -2.91 1.70 20.15
N GLU A 58 -2.80 0.67 20.98
CA GLU A 58 -1.87 0.62 22.10
C GLU A 58 -1.68 -0.82 22.58
N MET A 59 -0.84 -1.02 23.60
CA MET A 59 -0.74 -2.28 24.32
C MET A 59 -2.08 -2.61 24.97
N GLY A 60 -2.55 -3.85 24.80
CA GLY A 60 -3.89 -4.27 25.20
C GLY A 60 -3.89 -5.52 26.07
N LEU A 61 -5.11 -6.00 26.37
CA LEU A 61 -5.35 -7.28 27.05
C LEU A 61 -6.12 -8.28 26.16
N ASP A 62 -6.33 -7.95 24.89
CA ASP A 62 -7.03 -8.81 23.92
C ASP A 62 -6.17 -9.98 23.45
N ALA A 63 -6.36 -11.17 24.03
CA ALA A 63 -5.55 -12.34 23.74
C ALA A 63 -5.53 -12.77 22.25
N ASP A 64 -6.48 -12.29 21.44
CA ASP A 64 -6.61 -12.65 20.02
C ASP A 64 -5.86 -11.70 19.07
N ALA A 65 -5.25 -10.63 19.60
CA ALA A 65 -4.50 -9.62 18.84
C ALA A 65 -3.07 -9.46 19.37
N VAL A 66 -2.07 -9.79 18.55
CA VAL A 66 -0.65 -9.65 18.88
C VAL A 66 0.13 -8.79 17.89
N ASP A 67 1.07 -7.99 18.39
CA ASP A 67 2.04 -7.27 17.55
C ASP A 67 3.17 -8.18 17.03
N ALA A 68 4.12 -7.59 16.30
CA ALA A 68 5.31 -8.30 15.79
C ALA A 68 6.23 -8.87 16.89
N GLY A 69 6.14 -8.34 18.11
CA GLY A 69 6.85 -8.84 19.30
C GLY A 69 6.12 -9.97 20.03
N GLY A 70 4.90 -10.32 19.61
CA GLY A 70 4.03 -11.25 20.31
C GLY A 70 3.35 -10.66 21.54
N ASN A 71 3.39 -9.34 21.71
CA ASN A 71 2.69 -8.65 22.79
C ASN A 71 1.22 -8.49 22.43
N THR A 72 0.36 -8.62 23.43
CA THR A 72 -1.06 -8.33 23.26
C THR A 72 -1.31 -6.85 23.03
N VAL A 73 -2.12 -6.53 22.00
CA VAL A 73 -2.44 -5.17 21.60
C VAL A 73 -3.94 -4.93 21.49
N ALA A 74 -4.35 -3.67 21.59
CA ALA A 74 -5.71 -3.24 21.30
C ALA A 74 -5.82 -2.77 19.85
N LEU A 75 -6.88 -3.21 19.16
CA LEU A 75 -7.20 -2.76 17.82
C LEU A 75 -7.80 -1.35 17.86
N LEU A 76 -7.36 -0.49 16.93
CA LEU A 76 -7.94 0.82 16.69
C LEU A 76 -9.44 0.70 16.40
N THR A 77 -10.22 1.70 16.80
CA THR A 77 -11.63 1.78 16.37
C THR A 77 -11.69 1.94 14.85
N GLY A 78 -12.22 0.93 14.15
CA GLY A 78 -12.15 0.83 12.68
C GLY A 78 -10.89 0.15 12.14
N GLY A 79 -10.08 -0.47 13.01
CA GLY A 79 -9.04 -1.41 12.58
C GLY A 79 -9.62 -2.69 11.98
N ALA A 80 -8.77 -3.50 11.36
CA ALA A 80 -9.16 -4.73 10.69
C ALA A 80 -8.10 -5.83 10.87
N TYR A 81 -8.51 -7.08 10.62
CA TYR A 81 -7.61 -8.23 10.55
C TYR A 81 -7.45 -8.72 9.12
N THR A 82 -6.29 -9.29 8.81
CA THR A 82 -5.97 -9.81 7.49
C THR A 82 -5.01 -11.00 7.56
N GLY A 83 -4.83 -11.69 6.43
CA GLY A 83 -3.93 -12.85 6.36
C GLY A 83 -2.48 -12.46 6.06
N VAL A 84 -1.56 -13.41 6.27
CA VAL A 84 -0.12 -13.21 6.00
C VAL A 84 0.18 -12.87 4.52
N VAL A 85 -0.64 -13.36 3.59
CA VAL A 85 -0.47 -13.05 2.15
C VAL A 85 -0.79 -11.58 1.87
N ASP A 86 -1.81 -11.04 2.53
CA ASP A 86 -2.27 -9.67 2.35
C ASP A 86 -1.32 -8.69 3.02
N ILE A 87 -0.84 -8.98 4.24
CA ILE A 87 0.15 -8.12 4.91
C ILE A 87 1.48 -8.11 4.14
N ALA A 88 1.96 -9.25 3.64
CA ALA A 88 3.14 -9.29 2.79
C ALA A 88 2.92 -8.51 1.48
N GLY A 89 1.68 -8.52 0.95
CA GLY A 89 1.27 -7.71 -0.19
C GLY A 89 1.25 -6.20 0.12
N ILE A 90 0.82 -5.79 1.31
CA ILE A 90 0.87 -4.40 1.77
C ILE A 90 2.32 -3.91 1.82
N LEU A 91 3.19 -4.68 2.50
CA LEU A 91 4.60 -4.35 2.69
C LEU A 91 5.31 -4.27 1.33
N ARG A 92 5.49 -5.40 0.64
CA ARG A 92 6.20 -5.46 -0.65
C ARG A 92 5.53 -4.62 -1.74
N GLY A 93 4.22 -4.42 -1.65
CA GLY A 93 3.45 -3.62 -2.59
C GLY A 93 3.71 -2.11 -2.52
N GLY A 94 4.50 -1.63 -1.56
CA GLY A 94 4.82 -0.21 -1.46
C GLY A 94 3.71 0.62 -0.81
N HIS A 95 2.85 -0.01 0.01
CA HIS A 95 1.71 0.65 0.66
C HIS A 95 2.05 1.19 2.05
N THR A 96 3.30 1.03 2.49
CA THR A 96 3.81 1.56 3.75
C THR A 96 4.61 2.84 3.50
N SER A 97 4.29 3.87 4.27
CA SER A 97 5.07 5.11 4.27
C SER A 97 6.35 4.94 5.07
N LEU A 98 6.26 4.28 6.22
CA LEU A 98 7.35 4.12 7.19
C LEU A 98 7.47 2.67 7.62
N ALA A 99 8.70 2.19 7.77
CA ALA A 99 9.01 0.95 8.48
C ALA A 99 9.94 1.24 9.65
N PHE A 100 9.56 0.83 10.86
CA PHE A 100 10.41 0.92 12.04
C PHE A 100 10.95 -0.46 12.37
N LEU A 101 12.28 -0.61 12.33
CA LEU A 101 12.98 -1.87 12.54
C LEU A 101 13.94 -1.76 13.72
N GLN A 102 14.20 -2.85 14.41
CA GLN A 102 15.33 -2.96 15.33
C GLN A 102 16.37 -3.94 14.76
N PRO A 103 17.28 -3.48 13.88
CA PRO A 103 18.40 -4.29 13.42
C PRO A 103 19.46 -4.48 14.52
N SER A 104 20.31 -5.50 14.36
CA SER A 104 21.48 -5.73 15.21
C SER A 104 22.73 -4.99 14.73
N GLN A 105 22.79 -4.66 13.44
CA GLN A 105 23.80 -3.80 12.83
C GLN A 105 23.17 -2.93 11.76
N VAL A 106 23.61 -1.68 11.67
CA VAL A 106 23.38 -0.81 10.51
C VAL A 106 24.72 -0.27 10.05
N ALA A 107 24.98 -0.39 8.75
CA ALA A 107 26.19 0.11 8.13
C ALA A 107 26.05 1.56 7.64
N ALA A 108 27.18 2.21 7.38
CA ALA A 108 27.19 3.61 6.97
C ALA A 108 26.43 3.92 5.66
N ASN A 109 26.30 2.92 4.79
CA ASN A 109 25.55 2.99 3.54
C ASN A 109 24.07 2.59 3.66
N GLY A 110 23.57 2.33 4.88
CA GLY A 110 22.20 1.89 5.12
C GLY A 110 21.95 0.39 4.95
N ASP A 111 23.01 -0.42 4.75
CA ASP A 111 22.87 -1.87 4.86
C ASP A 111 22.49 -2.24 6.30
N PHE A 112 21.66 -3.26 6.49
CA PHE A 112 21.34 -3.73 7.83
C PHE A 112 21.37 -5.25 7.96
N VAL A 113 21.67 -5.68 9.18
CA VAL A 113 21.52 -7.05 9.65
C VAL A 113 20.47 -7.02 10.75
N HIS A 114 19.47 -7.89 10.65
CA HIS A 114 18.36 -7.92 11.57
C HIS A 114 18.68 -8.77 12.81
N TRP A 115 18.15 -9.99 12.93
CA TRP A 115 18.30 -10.85 14.13
C TRP A 115 19.32 -11.97 13.98
N THR A 116 20.06 -12.04 12.88
CA THR A 116 21.26 -12.87 12.83
C THR A 116 22.31 -12.23 13.74
N THR A 117 22.83 -13.01 14.70
CA THR A 117 23.84 -12.56 15.66
C THR A 117 25.06 -13.47 15.60
N GLU A 118 26.18 -13.03 16.17
CA GLU A 118 27.39 -13.87 16.32
C GLU A 118 27.10 -15.16 17.11
N ALA A 119 26.11 -15.16 18.01
CA ALA A 119 25.71 -16.34 18.78
C ALA A 119 24.90 -17.37 17.97
N THR A 120 24.40 -16.98 16.79
CA THR A 120 23.51 -17.78 15.94
C THR A 120 24.06 -17.87 14.51
N GLU A 121 25.39 -17.95 14.37
CA GLU A 121 26.07 -18.03 13.08
C GLU A 121 25.48 -19.14 12.18
N GLY A 122 25.04 -18.77 10.97
CA GLY A 122 24.41 -19.67 10.01
C GLY A 122 22.89 -19.86 10.16
N LEU A 123 22.27 -19.31 11.21
CA LEU A 123 20.82 -19.25 11.35
C LEU A 123 20.30 -17.89 10.85
N PHE A 124 19.57 -17.92 9.76
CA PHE A 124 18.97 -16.74 9.13
C PHE A 124 17.52 -16.61 9.56
N ALA A 125 17.14 -15.43 10.05
CA ALA A 125 15.79 -15.13 10.49
C ALA A 125 15.34 -13.78 9.87
N PRO A 126 15.11 -13.74 8.54
CA PRO A 126 14.77 -12.48 7.86
C PRO A 126 13.43 -11.90 8.34
N GLY A 127 12.50 -12.78 8.75
CA GLY A 127 11.17 -12.38 9.21
C GLY A 127 10.46 -11.46 8.19
N PRO A 128 9.54 -10.60 8.63
CA PRO A 128 8.92 -9.58 7.78
C PRO A 128 9.85 -8.39 7.48
N ALA A 129 10.98 -8.25 8.19
CA ALA A 129 11.81 -7.05 8.16
C ALA A 129 12.35 -6.73 6.75
N VAL A 130 12.59 -7.76 5.94
CA VAL A 130 13.04 -7.59 4.54
C VAL A 130 11.90 -6.99 3.70
N ASP A 131 10.71 -7.57 3.71
CA ASP A 131 9.57 -7.02 2.97
C ASP A 131 9.20 -5.60 3.45
N MET A 132 9.31 -5.34 4.77
CA MET A 132 9.11 -4.01 5.34
C MET A 132 10.12 -2.99 4.80
N ALA A 133 11.40 -3.34 4.80
CA ALA A 133 12.47 -2.44 4.40
C ALA A 133 12.41 -2.09 2.90
N TYR A 134 12.19 -3.09 2.04
CA TYR A 134 12.08 -2.87 0.59
C TYR A 134 10.73 -2.27 0.16
N GLY A 135 9.73 -2.34 1.03
CA GLY A 135 8.38 -1.84 0.78
C GLY A 135 8.16 -0.40 1.21
N ALA A 136 8.76 0.04 2.32
CA ALA A 136 8.51 1.36 2.86
C ALA A 136 9.18 2.48 2.06
N SER A 137 8.54 3.66 2.06
CA SER A 137 9.15 4.86 1.48
C SER A 137 10.31 5.39 2.34
N THR A 138 10.28 5.13 3.64
CA THR A 138 11.36 5.48 4.57
C THR A 138 11.49 4.40 5.64
N VAL A 139 12.72 3.97 5.91
CA VAL A 139 13.05 2.97 6.93
C VAL A 139 13.81 3.62 8.07
N VAL A 140 13.29 3.45 9.28
CA VAL A 140 13.86 3.97 10.52
C VAL A 140 14.33 2.81 11.38
N ALA A 141 15.65 2.71 11.59
CA ALA A 141 16.22 1.80 12.57
C ALA A 141 16.11 2.42 13.97
N VAL A 142 15.49 1.73 14.92
CA VAL A 142 15.39 2.14 16.33
C VAL A 142 16.07 1.07 17.18
N MET A 143 17.27 1.38 17.67
CA MET A 143 18.18 0.36 18.22
C MET A 143 19.19 0.94 19.22
N PRO A 144 19.72 0.14 20.17
CA PRO A 144 20.85 0.56 20.99
C PRO A 144 22.08 0.87 20.13
N HIS A 145 22.82 1.94 20.46
CA HIS A 145 24.01 2.34 19.72
C HIS A 145 25.13 1.30 19.83
N GLN A 146 25.25 0.68 21.01
CA GLN A 146 26.19 -0.40 21.28
C GLN A 146 25.48 -1.65 21.78
N TYR A 147 26.07 -2.80 21.49
CA TYR A 147 25.71 -4.06 22.11
C TYR A 147 26.10 -4.04 23.60
N PRO A 148 25.45 -4.83 24.49
CA PRO A 148 25.83 -4.89 25.91
C PRO A 148 27.30 -5.26 26.18
N SER A 149 28.00 -5.86 25.21
CA SER A 149 29.43 -6.17 25.27
C SER A 149 30.35 -4.97 24.94
N GLY A 150 29.80 -3.82 24.52
CA GLY A 150 30.52 -2.62 24.11
C GLY A 150 30.85 -2.54 22.61
N ARG A 151 30.48 -3.56 21.81
CA ARG A 151 30.61 -3.49 20.34
C ARG A 151 29.66 -2.44 19.77
N SER A 152 30.11 -1.59 18.86
CA SER A 152 29.20 -0.70 18.13
C SER A 152 28.23 -1.48 17.25
N ASN A 153 26.96 -1.06 17.24
CA ASN A 153 25.98 -1.57 16.28
C ASN A 153 25.88 -0.68 15.03
N ILE A 154 26.55 0.48 15.04
CA ILE A 154 26.68 1.39 13.91
C ILE A 154 28.08 1.18 13.33
N VAL A 155 28.16 0.51 12.18
CA VAL A 155 29.42 -0.06 11.66
C VAL A 155 29.76 0.50 10.29
N GLU A 156 31.03 0.51 9.91
CA GLU A 156 31.40 0.90 8.54
C GLU A 156 30.79 -0.07 7.51
N ARG A 157 30.79 -1.37 7.85
CA ARG A 157 30.19 -2.46 7.06
C ARG A 157 29.61 -3.51 7.99
N CYS A 158 28.48 -4.10 7.61
CA CYS A 158 27.91 -5.24 8.32
C CYS A 158 28.91 -6.41 8.31
N GLY A 159 29.17 -6.97 9.50
CA GLY A 159 30.05 -8.15 9.66
C GLY A 159 29.31 -9.48 9.51
N LEU A 160 27.97 -9.43 9.48
CA LEU A 160 27.07 -10.55 9.33
C LEU A 160 26.34 -10.47 7.98
N PRO A 161 25.68 -11.56 7.54
CA PRO A 161 24.94 -11.55 6.28
C PRO A 161 23.85 -10.46 6.27
N VAL A 162 23.94 -9.58 5.27
CA VAL A 162 23.05 -8.43 5.11
C VAL A 162 21.65 -8.88 4.72
N ASP A 163 20.64 -8.39 5.43
CA ASP A 163 19.21 -8.65 5.16
C ASP A 163 18.63 -7.64 4.17
N GLY A 164 19.06 -6.37 4.24
CA GLY A 164 18.67 -5.33 3.30
C GLY A 164 19.84 -4.42 2.95
N ILE A 165 20.02 -4.17 1.65
CA ILE A 165 21.14 -3.39 1.12
C ILE A 165 20.70 -1.95 0.92
N GLY A 166 21.33 -1.01 1.62
CA GLY A 166 21.07 0.43 1.53
C GLY A 166 19.61 0.80 1.76
N GLN A 167 18.93 0.11 2.68
CA GLN A 167 17.50 0.30 2.93
C GLN A 167 17.20 1.21 4.12
N VAL A 168 18.08 1.28 5.13
CA VAL A 168 17.86 2.14 6.31
C VAL A 168 18.18 3.58 5.96
N ASP A 169 17.25 4.52 6.18
CA ASP A 169 17.43 5.96 5.95
C ASP A 169 17.82 6.73 7.23
N ILE A 170 17.19 6.36 8.35
CA ILE A 170 17.33 7.04 9.64
C ILE A 170 17.68 6.02 10.71
N ILE A 171 18.64 6.37 11.58
CA ILE A 171 19.04 5.56 12.72
C ILE A 171 18.78 6.38 13.98
N VAL A 172 17.84 5.93 14.81
CA VAL A 172 17.56 6.46 16.14
C VAL A 172 18.16 5.51 17.16
N THR A 173 19.07 6.02 17.98
CA THR A 173 19.68 5.24 19.07
C THR A 173 19.40 5.84 20.44
N ASP A 174 19.89 5.16 21.45
CA ASP A 174 19.91 5.60 22.85
C ASP A 174 20.89 6.76 23.13
N ALA A 175 21.57 7.26 22.10
CA ALA A 175 22.62 8.27 22.21
C ALA A 175 22.55 9.35 21.12
N ALA A 176 22.03 9.04 19.93
CA ALA A 176 22.04 9.94 18.78
C ALA A 176 20.97 9.61 17.74
N VAL A 177 20.74 10.56 16.82
CA VAL A 177 20.06 10.32 15.55
C VAL A 177 21.03 10.57 14.40
N MET A 178 21.09 9.62 13.48
CA MET A 178 21.92 9.69 12.28
C MET A 178 21.09 9.47 11.03
N LYS A 179 21.52 10.04 9.92
CA LYS A 179 20.99 9.74 8.58
C LYS A 179 22.03 8.99 7.78
N THR A 180 21.58 8.03 7.00
CA THR A 180 22.40 7.36 5.99
C THR A 180 22.24 8.11 4.67
N GLY A 181 23.22 7.95 3.79
CA GLY A 181 23.17 8.57 2.47
C GLY A 181 24.33 8.17 1.59
N PRO A 182 24.36 8.66 0.33
CA PRO A 182 25.43 8.36 -0.60
C PRO A 182 26.81 8.84 -0.11
N ASP A 183 26.85 9.86 0.75
CA ASP A 183 28.06 10.42 1.34
C ASP A 183 28.46 9.77 2.68
N GLY A 184 27.72 8.75 3.13
CA GLY A 184 27.93 8.06 4.42
C GLY A 184 26.97 8.52 5.52
N LEU A 185 27.41 8.40 6.78
CA LEU A 185 26.59 8.76 7.95
C LEU A 185 26.72 10.23 8.30
N GLU A 186 25.57 10.87 8.55
CA GLU A 186 25.49 12.22 9.10
C GLU A 186 24.84 12.19 10.48
N LEU A 187 25.55 12.66 11.51
CA LEU A 187 25.03 12.91 12.85
C LEU A 187 24.17 14.17 12.84
N VAL A 188 22.86 14.00 13.09
CA VAL A 188 21.88 15.09 13.02
C VAL A 188 21.33 15.48 14.39
N GLU A 189 21.29 14.56 15.36
CA GLU A 189 20.92 14.86 16.74
C GLU A 189 21.74 14.06 17.76
N ILE A 190 21.92 14.62 18.96
CA ILE A 190 22.54 13.95 20.11
C ILE A 190 21.60 13.94 21.31
N ALA A 191 21.58 12.84 22.06
CA ALA A 191 20.78 12.73 23.26
C ALA A 191 21.28 13.70 24.36
N PRO A 192 20.40 14.21 25.24
CA PRO A 192 20.81 15.13 26.29
C PRO A 192 21.95 14.59 27.15
N GLY A 193 23.00 15.40 27.32
CA GLY A 193 24.17 15.05 28.11
C GLY A 193 25.26 14.26 27.38
N TRP A 194 25.07 13.91 26.11
CA TRP A 194 26.13 13.36 25.24
C TRP A 194 26.89 14.47 24.52
N THR A 195 28.14 14.19 24.13
CA THR A 195 28.92 15.06 23.23
C THR A 195 29.21 14.38 21.90
N THR A 196 29.54 15.16 20.87
CA THR A 196 29.93 14.63 19.55
C THR A 196 31.11 13.66 19.63
N GLU A 197 32.11 13.98 20.45
CA GLU A 197 33.30 13.13 20.64
C GLU A 197 32.94 11.80 21.30
N GLU A 198 31.96 11.79 22.21
CA GLU A 198 31.48 10.56 22.85
C GLU A 198 30.75 9.67 21.86
N ILE A 199 29.92 10.24 20.97
CA ILE A 199 29.25 9.51 19.89
C ILE A 199 30.27 8.93 18.89
N GLU A 200 31.20 9.76 18.40
CA GLU A 200 32.27 9.31 17.51
C GLU A 200 33.09 8.16 18.12
N ALA A 201 33.33 8.18 19.43
CA ALA A 201 34.07 7.13 20.11
C ALA A 201 33.32 5.78 20.23
N ILE A 202 31.98 5.79 20.10
CA ILE A 202 31.15 4.57 20.18
C ILE A 202 30.57 4.13 18.83
N THR A 203 30.82 4.88 17.76
CA THR A 203 30.46 4.55 16.37
C THR A 203 31.66 3.93 15.65
N ASP A 204 31.48 2.77 14.99
CA ASP A 204 32.54 2.07 14.22
C ASP A 204 32.52 2.44 12.73
N ALA A 205 32.07 3.65 12.42
CA ALA A 205 31.90 4.15 11.06
C ALA A 205 32.31 5.62 10.99
N PRO A 206 32.88 6.09 9.85
CA PRO A 206 33.08 7.51 9.64
C PRO A 206 31.76 8.28 9.77
N LEU A 207 31.77 9.31 10.61
CA LEU A 207 30.59 10.09 10.98
C LEU A 207 30.82 11.57 10.65
N ALA A 208 30.02 12.12 9.74
CA ALA A 208 30.00 13.56 9.49
C ALA A 208 29.06 14.24 10.49
N VAL A 209 29.47 15.38 11.05
CA VAL A 209 28.61 16.16 11.96
C VAL A 209 27.81 17.19 11.16
N SER A 210 26.49 17.17 11.27
CA SER A 210 25.63 18.11 10.58
C SER A 210 25.87 19.55 11.05
N SER A 211 25.89 20.52 10.13
CA SER A 211 25.91 21.94 10.51
C SER A 211 24.66 22.38 11.28
N GLY A 212 23.60 21.59 11.20
CA GLY A 212 22.33 21.81 11.91
C GLY A 212 22.13 20.89 13.11
N LEU A 213 23.21 20.31 13.67
CA LEU A 213 23.15 19.41 14.83
C LEU A 213 22.32 20.01 15.96
N LYS A 214 21.42 19.20 16.55
CA LYS A 214 20.58 19.60 17.68
C LYS A 214 20.66 18.59 18.82
N GLU A 215 20.30 19.04 20.00
CA GLU A 215 19.96 18.11 21.08
C GLU A 215 18.59 17.48 20.78
N MET A 216 18.46 16.17 21.01
CA MET A 216 17.22 15.43 20.81
C MET A 216 16.10 15.98 21.70
N THR A 217 14.89 16.01 21.15
CA THR A 217 13.67 16.24 21.92
C THR A 217 12.79 14.99 21.90
N PHE A 218 11.79 14.95 22.77
CA PHE A 218 10.90 13.79 22.95
C PHE A 218 9.42 14.18 22.84
N GLN A 219 9.14 15.30 22.18
CA GLN A 219 7.78 15.76 21.95
C GLN A 219 7.18 14.99 20.78
N VAL A 220 6.20 14.13 21.06
CA VAL A 220 5.49 13.38 20.02
C VAL A 220 4.55 14.29 19.21
N PRO A 221 4.36 14.03 17.91
CA PRO A 221 3.49 14.85 17.08
C PRO A 221 2.02 14.68 17.45
N THR A 222 1.24 15.76 17.29
CA THR A 222 -0.22 15.66 17.28
C THR A 222 -0.66 15.20 15.89
N LEU A 223 -1.12 13.96 15.81
CA LEU A 223 -1.66 13.35 14.61
C LEU A 223 -3.18 13.54 14.59
N GLY A 224 -3.75 13.62 13.40
CA GLY A 224 -5.18 13.82 13.22
C GLY A 224 -5.72 12.98 12.07
N PRO A 225 -6.99 12.55 12.15
CA PRO A 225 -7.60 11.72 11.12
C PRO A 225 -7.67 12.49 9.79
N LEU A 226 -7.46 11.76 8.69
CA LEU A 226 -7.67 12.32 7.35
C LEU A 226 -9.17 12.35 7.03
N ASN A 227 -9.66 13.50 6.56
CA ASN A 227 -10.98 13.53 5.94
C ASN A 227 -10.89 12.96 4.52
N LYS A 228 -11.36 11.73 4.35
CA LYS A 228 -11.41 11.04 3.06
C LYS A 228 -12.73 11.24 2.32
N VAL A 229 -13.71 11.92 2.91
CA VAL A 229 -15.05 12.08 2.33
C VAL A 229 -15.09 13.30 1.41
N TYR A 230 -15.44 13.07 0.15
CA TYR A 230 -15.57 14.09 -0.88
C TYR A 230 -17.05 14.36 -1.18
N PRO A 231 -17.42 15.63 -1.48
CA PRO A 231 -18.81 16.02 -1.65
C PRO A 231 -19.44 15.56 -2.97
N SER A 232 -18.64 15.24 -4.00
CA SER A 232 -19.13 14.81 -5.30
C SER A 232 -18.11 13.94 -6.06
N ALA A 233 -18.58 13.23 -7.08
CA ALA A 233 -17.74 12.47 -8.00
C ALA A 233 -16.71 13.36 -8.73
N MET A 234 -17.12 14.55 -9.16
CA MET A 234 -16.21 15.49 -9.85
C MET A 234 -15.12 16.01 -8.91
N ASP A 235 -15.48 16.36 -7.66
CA ASP A 235 -14.49 16.84 -6.68
C ASP A 235 -13.46 15.78 -6.33
N ALA A 236 -13.89 14.51 -6.27
CA ALA A 236 -13.03 13.37 -5.99
C ALA A 236 -12.14 12.97 -7.17
N LEU A 237 -12.37 13.48 -8.38
CA LEU A 237 -11.65 13.09 -9.61
C LEU A 237 -11.00 14.28 -10.35
N LYS A 238 -11.13 15.50 -9.83
CA LYS A 238 -10.73 16.74 -10.52
C LYS A 238 -9.25 16.85 -10.91
N ASP A 239 -8.39 16.05 -10.27
CA ASP A 239 -6.94 16.05 -10.45
C ASP A 239 -6.44 14.85 -11.26
N VAL A 240 -7.34 14.08 -11.88
CA VAL A 240 -6.99 13.00 -12.82
C VAL A 240 -6.26 13.60 -14.05
N PRO A 241 -4.97 13.28 -14.27
CA PRO A 241 -4.24 13.77 -15.44
C PRO A 241 -4.75 13.17 -16.75
N GLU A 242 -4.59 13.88 -17.87
CA GLU A 242 -4.74 13.29 -19.20
C GLU A 242 -3.74 12.14 -19.40
N GLY A 243 -4.14 11.12 -20.17
CA GLY A 243 -3.28 9.95 -20.42
C GLY A 243 -3.26 8.90 -19.29
N SER A 244 -3.93 9.17 -18.16
CA SER A 244 -3.91 8.31 -16.98
C SER A 244 -4.39 6.88 -17.27
N THR A 245 -3.73 5.93 -16.63
CA THR A 245 -4.23 4.56 -16.51
C THR A 245 -5.24 4.49 -15.36
N ILE A 246 -6.47 4.05 -15.65
CA ILE A 246 -7.56 4.04 -14.69
C ILE A 246 -8.15 2.64 -14.58
N ASN A 247 -8.12 2.08 -13.38
CA ASN A 247 -8.95 0.92 -13.07
C ASN A 247 -10.40 1.36 -12.95
N VAL A 248 -11.27 0.65 -13.66
CA VAL A 248 -12.71 0.86 -13.56
C VAL A 248 -13.35 -0.47 -13.25
N ASP A 249 -13.92 -0.58 -12.05
CA ASP A 249 -14.58 -1.82 -11.67
C ASP A 249 -15.87 -2.06 -12.47
N GLY A 250 -16.21 -3.35 -12.63
CA GLY A 250 -17.40 -3.75 -13.35
C GLY A 250 -17.44 -5.22 -13.70
N PHE A 251 -18.31 -6.00 -13.06
CA PHE A 251 -18.83 -7.23 -13.65
C PHE A 251 -20.27 -6.96 -14.12
N ALA A 252 -20.40 -6.66 -15.42
CA ALA A 252 -21.64 -6.42 -16.18
C ALA A 252 -22.94 -6.35 -15.35
N GLY A 253 -23.46 -5.14 -15.11
CA GLY A 253 -24.76 -4.93 -14.45
C GLY A 253 -24.77 -3.72 -13.50
N PRO A 254 -25.95 -3.31 -13.01
CA PRO A 254 -26.12 -2.07 -12.23
C PRO A 254 -25.51 -2.15 -10.82
N GLY A 255 -25.31 -3.35 -10.27
CA GLY A 255 -24.92 -3.52 -8.86
C GLY A 255 -23.42 -3.36 -8.58
N GLY A 256 -22.56 -3.49 -9.58
CA GLY A 256 -21.11 -3.66 -9.38
C GLY A 256 -20.24 -2.80 -10.27
N MET A 257 -20.65 -1.58 -10.61
CA MET A 257 -19.85 -0.58 -11.32
C MET A 257 -19.97 0.77 -10.61
N ALA A 258 -18.91 1.56 -10.62
CA ALA A 258 -18.87 2.88 -10.01
C ALA A 258 -19.54 3.96 -10.89
N HIS A 259 -20.86 3.85 -11.07
CA HIS A 259 -21.63 4.63 -12.05
C HIS A 259 -21.54 6.14 -11.84
N TYR A 260 -21.62 6.60 -10.60
CA TYR A 260 -21.61 8.03 -10.28
C TYR A 260 -20.21 8.61 -10.47
N LEU A 261 -19.17 7.87 -10.05
CA LEU A 261 -17.78 8.24 -10.34
C LEU A 261 -17.50 8.27 -11.85
N MET A 262 -18.04 7.32 -12.62
CA MET A 262 -17.86 7.27 -14.06
C MET A 262 -18.52 8.44 -14.78
N VAL A 263 -19.70 8.87 -14.33
CA VAL A 263 -20.34 10.11 -14.79
C VAL A 263 -19.48 11.33 -14.47
N GLY A 264 -18.93 11.41 -13.25
CA GLY A 264 -18.01 12.49 -12.88
C GLY A 264 -16.77 12.54 -13.78
N LEU A 265 -16.15 11.38 -14.05
CA LEU A 265 -15.00 11.28 -14.96
C LEU A 265 -15.36 11.68 -16.39
N ARG A 266 -16.57 11.33 -16.85
CA ARG A 266 -17.08 11.76 -18.15
C ARG A 266 -17.18 13.28 -18.23
N ASP A 267 -17.80 13.89 -17.22
CA ASP A 267 -18.12 15.32 -17.19
C ASP A 267 -16.87 16.19 -17.02
N LEU A 268 -15.83 15.67 -16.36
CA LEU A 268 -14.50 16.29 -16.35
C LEU A 268 -13.84 16.31 -17.73
N GLY A 269 -14.22 15.39 -18.63
CA GLY A 269 -13.78 15.38 -20.02
C GLY A 269 -12.31 15.00 -20.25
N VAL A 270 -11.62 14.48 -19.23
CA VAL A 270 -10.20 14.06 -19.30
C VAL A 270 -9.97 13.08 -20.46
N LYS A 271 -8.97 13.35 -21.29
CA LYS A 271 -8.69 12.61 -22.54
C LYS A 271 -7.50 11.65 -22.40
N GLY A 272 -7.38 10.75 -23.39
CA GLY A 272 -6.25 9.83 -23.49
C GLY A 272 -6.25 8.68 -22.48
N LEU A 273 -7.38 8.39 -21.85
CA LEU A 273 -7.47 7.42 -20.75
C LEU A 273 -7.12 6.01 -21.22
N GLN A 274 -6.37 5.29 -20.39
CA GLN A 274 -6.08 3.87 -20.56
C GLN A 274 -6.87 3.08 -19.52
N LEU A 275 -7.92 2.39 -19.94
CA LEU A 275 -8.80 1.70 -19.01
C LEU A 275 -8.29 0.29 -18.71
N ILE A 276 -8.33 -0.11 -17.44
CA ILE A 276 -8.19 -1.50 -17.02
C ILE A 276 -9.51 -1.93 -16.38
N SER A 277 -10.20 -2.87 -17.00
CA SER A 277 -11.48 -3.36 -16.50
C SER A 277 -11.76 -4.76 -17.01
N ASN A 278 -12.64 -5.51 -16.34
CA ASN A 278 -13.06 -6.81 -16.87
C ASN A 278 -13.75 -6.67 -18.25
N THR A 279 -14.47 -5.56 -18.46
CA THR A 279 -15.18 -5.26 -19.71
C THR A 279 -14.79 -3.88 -20.26
N ALA A 280 -14.78 -3.68 -21.57
CA ALA A 280 -14.52 -2.36 -22.19
C ALA A 280 -15.82 -1.57 -22.50
N GLY A 281 -16.91 -1.91 -21.80
CA GLY A 281 -18.27 -1.52 -22.15
C GLY A 281 -19.08 -2.75 -22.54
N VAL A 282 -20.18 -2.99 -21.83
CA VAL A 282 -21.16 -4.01 -22.21
C VAL A 282 -21.96 -3.36 -23.33
N ALA A 283 -22.07 -4.01 -24.49
CA ALA A 283 -23.05 -3.53 -25.44
C ALA A 283 -24.40 -3.46 -24.73
N ARG A 284 -25.17 -2.39 -24.96
CA ARG A 284 -26.51 -2.09 -24.43
C ARG A 284 -27.56 -3.17 -24.82
N VAL A 285 -27.24 -4.42 -24.53
CA VAL A 285 -27.77 -5.67 -25.09
C VAL A 285 -28.03 -6.66 -23.95
N SER A 286 -27.59 -6.38 -22.74
CA SER A 286 -27.88 -7.19 -21.55
C SER A 286 -29.34 -7.12 -21.08
N ALA A 287 -30.25 -6.43 -21.80
CA ALA A 287 -31.66 -6.54 -21.48
C ALA A 287 -32.59 -6.57 -22.70
N PHE A 288 -33.36 -7.66 -22.77
CA PHE A 288 -34.67 -7.71 -23.41
C PHE A 288 -35.64 -6.76 -22.68
N GLY A 289 -35.49 -5.44 -22.89
CA GLY A 289 -36.44 -4.42 -22.41
C GLY A 289 -36.14 -3.69 -21.10
N ALA A 290 -34.92 -3.79 -20.53
CA ALA A 290 -34.50 -2.94 -19.40
C ALA A 290 -33.75 -1.68 -19.90
N PRO A 291 -33.75 -0.57 -19.13
CA PRO A 291 -33.07 0.67 -19.50
C PRO A 291 -31.55 0.49 -19.61
N ASN A 292 -30.90 1.35 -20.39
CA ASN A 292 -29.46 1.29 -20.65
C ASN A 292 -28.69 1.62 -19.37
N VAL A 293 -27.90 0.65 -18.87
CA VAL A 293 -27.00 0.86 -17.73
C VAL A 293 -25.88 1.83 -18.12
N ILE A 294 -25.47 2.69 -17.20
CA ILE A 294 -24.27 3.51 -17.34
C ILE A 294 -23.05 2.58 -17.26
N ASP A 295 -22.20 2.60 -18.28
CA ASP A 295 -20.94 1.85 -18.28
C ASP A 295 -19.85 2.60 -19.06
N HIS A 296 -18.69 1.97 -19.24
CA HIS A 296 -17.53 2.52 -19.92
C HIS A 296 -17.84 3.17 -21.28
N SER A 297 -18.93 2.76 -21.94
CA SER A 297 -19.39 3.35 -23.20
C SER A 297 -19.55 4.86 -23.11
N ILE A 298 -19.94 5.43 -21.96
CA ILE A 298 -20.11 6.90 -21.84
C ILE A 298 -18.78 7.65 -21.98
N LEU A 299 -17.66 7.03 -21.62
CA LEU A 299 -16.32 7.60 -21.76
C LEU A 299 -15.83 7.45 -23.21
N VAL A 300 -16.13 6.31 -23.84
CA VAL A 300 -15.81 6.06 -25.26
C VAL A 300 -16.60 7.00 -26.17
N GLU A 301 -17.92 7.11 -25.97
CA GLU A 301 -18.81 8.02 -26.71
C GLU A 301 -18.37 9.50 -26.57
N ASN A 302 -17.77 9.85 -25.43
CA ASN A 302 -17.19 11.17 -25.19
C ASN A 302 -15.73 11.32 -25.68
N ASN A 303 -15.20 10.36 -26.46
CA ASN A 303 -13.84 10.35 -27.00
C ASN A 303 -12.75 10.50 -25.91
N GLN A 304 -12.92 9.86 -24.75
CA GLN A 304 -11.95 9.95 -23.64
C GLN A 304 -10.95 8.79 -23.61
N VAL A 305 -11.26 7.66 -24.26
CA VAL A 305 -10.52 6.39 -24.09
C VAL A 305 -9.56 6.15 -25.25
N ALA A 306 -8.25 6.09 -24.95
CA ALA A 306 -7.20 5.77 -25.93
C ALA A 306 -6.89 4.27 -25.99
N LYS A 307 -6.96 3.55 -24.86
CA LYS A 307 -6.70 2.11 -24.79
C LYS A 307 -7.60 1.44 -23.76
N ALA A 308 -7.95 0.18 -23.96
CA ALA A 308 -8.49 -0.69 -22.93
C ALA A 308 -7.69 -1.99 -22.78
N THR A 309 -7.48 -2.41 -21.54
CA THR A 309 -7.03 -3.75 -21.16
C THR A 309 -8.21 -4.47 -20.53
N ALA A 310 -8.73 -5.50 -21.21
CA ALA A 310 -9.97 -6.15 -20.80
C ALA A 310 -10.05 -7.64 -21.13
N SER A 311 -10.88 -8.36 -20.36
CA SER A 311 -11.15 -9.78 -20.66
C SER A 311 -12.31 -9.98 -21.62
N TYR A 312 -13.32 -9.11 -21.57
CA TYR A 312 -14.51 -9.23 -22.40
C TYR A 312 -14.86 -7.85 -23.02
N PRO A 313 -14.18 -7.45 -24.11
CA PRO A 313 -14.35 -6.13 -24.71
C PRO A 313 -15.44 -6.05 -25.79
N VAL A 314 -16.12 -7.15 -26.10
CA VAL A 314 -17.04 -7.28 -27.24
C VAL A 314 -18.50 -7.37 -26.81
N SER A 315 -19.42 -6.95 -27.69
CA SER A 315 -20.84 -7.20 -27.54
C SER A 315 -21.14 -8.70 -27.56
N PRO A 316 -22.05 -9.20 -26.69
CA PRO A 316 -22.61 -10.54 -26.87
C PRO A 316 -23.56 -10.63 -28.08
N SER A 317 -23.86 -9.53 -28.77
CA SER A 317 -24.74 -9.47 -29.93
C SER A 317 -24.07 -8.80 -31.13
N VAL A 318 -23.82 -9.61 -32.17
CA VAL A 318 -23.20 -9.15 -33.42
C VAL A 318 -24.00 -8.04 -34.12
N SER A 319 -25.32 -7.98 -33.94
CA SER A 319 -26.18 -6.95 -34.54
C SER A 319 -26.22 -5.64 -33.75
N ARG A 320 -25.55 -5.58 -32.59
CA ARG A 320 -25.53 -4.43 -31.69
C ARG A 320 -24.12 -4.25 -31.13
N PRO A 321 -23.17 -3.72 -31.93
CA PRO A 321 -21.82 -3.47 -31.45
C PRO A 321 -21.82 -2.43 -30.31
N SER A 322 -20.90 -2.56 -29.37
CA SER A 322 -20.67 -1.57 -28.32
C SER A 322 -20.01 -0.30 -28.88
N ALA A 323 -20.05 0.79 -28.10
CA ALA A 323 -19.32 2.01 -28.45
C ALA A 323 -17.81 1.74 -28.63
N PHE A 324 -17.25 0.87 -27.78
CA PHE A 324 -15.85 0.45 -27.83
C PHE A 324 -15.52 -0.33 -29.11
N GLU A 325 -16.33 -1.31 -29.49
CA GLU A 325 -16.14 -2.03 -30.76
C GLU A 325 -16.18 -1.07 -31.96
N GLY A 326 -17.11 -0.10 -31.93
CA GLY A 326 -17.19 0.94 -32.94
C GLY A 326 -15.89 1.77 -33.02
N ALA A 327 -15.38 2.25 -31.89
CA ALA A 327 -14.15 3.03 -31.82
C ALA A 327 -12.92 2.22 -32.24
N PHE A 328 -12.82 0.96 -31.79
CA PHE A 328 -11.71 0.06 -32.12
C PHE A 328 -11.65 -0.21 -33.63
N ASN A 329 -12.80 -0.52 -34.24
CA ASN A 329 -12.87 -0.76 -35.68
C ASN A 329 -12.57 0.49 -36.53
N ARG A 330 -12.74 1.70 -35.96
CA ARG A 330 -12.33 2.96 -36.60
C ARG A 330 -10.85 3.31 -36.34
N GLY A 331 -10.13 2.54 -35.53
CA GLY A 331 -8.75 2.81 -35.15
C GLY A 331 -8.60 3.96 -34.15
N GLU A 332 -9.66 4.30 -33.42
CA GLU A 332 -9.67 5.41 -32.45
C GLU A 332 -9.22 4.97 -31.05
N THR A 333 -9.21 3.67 -30.77
CA THR A 333 -8.81 3.09 -29.48
C THR A 333 -8.06 1.77 -29.67
N GLU A 334 -7.13 1.47 -28.78
CA GLU A 334 -6.37 0.23 -28.74
C GLU A 334 -6.97 -0.77 -27.74
N LEU A 335 -6.71 -2.06 -27.97
CA LEU A 335 -7.21 -3.14 -27.13
C LEU A 335 -6.11 -4.14 -26.79
N GLU A 336 -5.93 -4.41 -25.50
CA GLU A 336 -5.20 -5.57 -24.98
C GLU A 336 -6.19 -6.56 -24.38
N VAL A 337 -6.29 -7.75 -24.97
CA VAL A 337 -7.17 -8.82 -24.48
C VAL A 337 -6.42 -9.70 -23.49
N VAL A 338 -6.97 -9.86 -22.28
CA VAL A 338 -6.36 -10.62 -21.19
C VAL A 338 -7.39 -11.58 -20.60
N PRO A 339 -7.12 -12.90 -20.46
CA PRO A 339 -8.05 -13.80 -19.79
C PRO A 339 -8.46 -13.29 -18.40
N GLN A 340 -9.73 -13.38 -18.03
CA GLN A 340 -10.26 -12.81 -16.78
C GLN A 340 -9.46 -13.18 -15.53
N GLY A 341 -9.11 -14.46 -15.38
CA GLY A 341 -8.29 -14.93 -14.26
C GLY A 341 -6.87 -14.37 -14.28
N THR A 342 -6.28 -14.23 -15.47
CA THR A 342 -4.99 -13.58 -15.66
C THR A 342 -5.06 -12.09 -15.36
N LEU A 343 -6.13 -11.39 -15.76
CA LEU A 343 -6.33 -9.98 -15.44
C LEU A 343 -6.41 -9.76 -13.92
N ALA A 344 -7.20 -10.58 -13.23
CA ALA A 344 -7.30 -10.52 -11.77
C ALA A 344 -5.95 -10.77 -11.09
N GLU A 345 -5.19 -11.77 -11.55
CA GLU A 345 -3.88 -12.11 -10.97
C GLU A 345 -2.81 -11.08 -11.34
N ARG A 346 -2.87 -10.45 -12.52
CA ARG A 346 -2.01 -9.32 -12.88
C ARG A 346 -2.28 -8.12 -11.98
N LEU A 347 -3.54 -7.79 -11.69
CA LEU A 347 -3.88 -6.75 -10.72
C LEU A 347 -3.37 -7.11 -9.32
N ARG A 348 -3.64 -8.34 -8.84
CA ARG A 348 -3.16 -8.80 -7.53
C ARG A 348 -1.64 -8.73 -7.42
N CYS A 349 -0.92 -9.18 -8.45
CA CYS A 349 0.53 -9.13 -8.50
C CYS A 349 1.05 -7.70 -8.50
N GLY A 350 0.48 -6.84 -9.34
CA GLY A 350 0.82 -5.43 -9.36
C GLY A 350 0.63 -4.82 -7.98
N GLY A 351 -0.55 -4.97 -7.39
CA GLY A 351 -0.90 -4.47 -6.06
C GLY A 351 0.04 -4.92 -4.95
N ALA A 352 0.47 -6.19 -4.99
CA ALA A 352 1.33 -6.82 -3.98
C ALA A 352 2.83 -6.70 -4.26
N GLY A 353 3.26 -5.92 -5.26
CA GLY A 353 4.68 -5.73 -5.61
C GLY A 353 5.33 -6.93 -6.29
N VAL A 354 4.54 -7.85 -6.85
CA VAL A 354 5.04 -8.97 -7.68
C VAL A 354 5.13 -8.51 -9.13
N ALA A 355 6.36 -8.39 -9.64
CA ALA A 355 6.59 -7.85 -10.99
C ALA A 355 5.94 -8.69 -12.11
N ALA A 356 6.01 -10.02 -12.01
CA ALA A 356 5.43 -10.94 -12.99
C ALA A 356 5.21 -12.33 -12.40
N PHE A 357 4.33 -13.11 -13.02
CA PHE A 357 4.04 -14.49 -12.65
C PHE A 357 3.86 -15.37 -13.89
N TYR A 358 4.12 -16.67 -13.74
CA TYR A 358 3.86 -17.67 -14.77
C TYR A 358 2.45 -18.25 -14.59
N THR A 359 1.68 -18.33 -15.67
CA THR A 359 0.35 -18.95 -15.70
C THR A 359 0.20 -19.89 -16.89
N PRO A 360 -0.50 -21.03 -16.74
CA PRO A 360 -0.78 -21.90 -17.88
C PRO A 360 -1.88 -21.34 -18.79
N THR A 361 -2.61 -20.32 -18.32
CA THR A 361 -3.77 -19.75 -19.02
C THR A 361 -3.34 -19.06 -20.30
N GLY A 362 -3.80 -19.56 -21.44
CA GLY A 362 -3.49 -19.01 -22.77
C GLY A 362 -2.24 -19.59 -23.43
N ALA A 363 -1.47 -20.44 -22.76
CA ALA A 363 -0.33 -21.14 -23.37
C ALA A 363 -0.78 -21.95 -24.61
N GLY A 364 -0.01 -21.82 -25.71
CA GLY A 364 -0.32 -22.46 -26.99
C GLY A 364 -1.45 -21.81 -27.79
N THR A 365 -1.92 -20.62 -27.38
CA THR A 365 -2.95 -19.84 -28.09
C THR A 365 -2.40 -18.49 -28.56
N LEU A 366 -3.18 -17.73 -29.32
CA LEU A 366 -2.83 -16.36 -29.72
C LEU A 366 -2.55 -15.43 -28.52
N LEU A 367 -3.14 -15.72 -27.35
CA LEU A 367 -2.92 -14.94 -26.12
C LEU A 367 -1.49 -15.05 -25.58
N ALA A 368 -0.71 -16.03 -26.04
CA ALA A 368 0.68 -16.25 -25.66
C ALA A 368 1.68 -15.62 -26.63
N GLU A 369 1.24 -15.12 -27.79
CA GLU A 369 2.14 -14.58 -28.80
C GLU A 369 2.91 -13.36 -28.25
N GLY A 370 4.23 -13.35 -28.46
CA GLY A 370 5.11 -12.28 -27.97
C GLY A 370 5.43 -12.33 -26.47
N LYS A 371 4.93 -13.31 -25.71
CA LYS A 371 5.22 -13.46 -24.27
C LYS A 371 6.33 -14.49 -24.02
N GLU A 372 7.07 -14.31 -22.94
CA GLU A 372 8.01 -15.33 -22.47
C GLU A 372 7.23 -16.59 -22.06
N ALA A 373 7.71 -17.76 -22.50
CA ALA A 373 7.11 -19.04 -22.16
C ALA A 373 8.16 -19.97 -21.52
N ARG A 374 7.72 -20.76 -20.53
CA ARG A 374 8.55 -21.77 -19.87
C ARG A 374 7.79 -23.06 -19.68
N ASN A 375 8.49 -24.18 -19.82
CA ASN A 375 7.99 -25.48 -19.38
C ASN A 375 8.39 -25.69 -17.91
N ILE A 376 7.41 -25.85 -17.03
CA ILE A 376 7.60 -26.06 -15.60
C ILE A 376 6.93 -27.37 -15.23
N GLY A 377 7.73 -28.37 -14.86
CA GLY A 377 7.22 -29.70 -14.50
C GLY A 377 6.46 -30.40 -15.62
N GLY A 378 6.84 -30.19 -16.89
CA GLY A 378 6.20 -30.84 -18.05
C GLY A 378 4.97 -30.12 -18.58
N LYS A 379 4.61 -28.95 -18.04
CA LYS A 379 3.49 -28.12 -18.51
C LYS A 379 3.99 -26.75 -18.96
N ASP A 380 3.41 -26.22 -20.03
CA ASP A 380 3.76 -24.90 -20.56
C ASP A 380 3.03 -23.78 -19.81
N PHE A 381 3.77 -22.72 -19.51
CA PHE A 381 3.32 -21.50 -18.85
C PHE A 381 3.78 -20.29 -19.65
N VAL A 382 3.02 -19.20 -19.55
CA VAL A 382 3.36 -17.88 -20.09
C VAL A 382 3.58 -16.88 -18.96
N LEU A 383 4.54 -15.97 -19.15
CA LEU A 383 4.84 -14.89 -18.22
C LEU A 383 3.85 -13.74 -18.43
N GLU A 384 3.25 -13.27 -17.33
CA GLU A 384 2.32 -12.13 -17.31
C GLU A 384 2.81 -11.10 -16.30
N ALA A 385 2.82 -9.82 -16.69
CA ALA A 385 3.30 -8.72 -15.86
C ALA A 385 2.21 -8.15 -14.95
N GLY A 386 2.58 -7.79 -13.73
CA GLY A 386 1.70 -7.10 -12.79
C GLY A 386 1.17 -5.78 -13.34
N LEU A 387 -0.06 -5.42 -12.98
CA LEU A 387 -0.73 -4.19 -13.43
C LEU A 387 -0.85 -3.17 -12.29
N ARG A 388 -0.50 -1.93 -12.59
CA ARG A 388 -0.69 -0.75 -11.73
C ARG A 388 -1.51 0.29 -12.48
N ALA A 389 -2.15 1.19 -11.75
CA ALA A 389 -2.91 2.29 -12.31
C ALA A 389 -2.55 3.63 -11.62
N ASP A 390 -2.81 4.74 -12.30
CA ASP A 390 -2.69 6.07 -11.68
C ASP A 390 -3.88 6.33 -10.75
N PHE A 391 -5.08 5.95 -11.22
CA PHE A 391 -6.33 6.10 -10.48
C PHE A 391 -7.15 4.80 -10.51
N CYS A 392 -7.99 4.63 -9.50
CA CYS A 392 -8.96 3.55 -9.40
C CYS A 392 -10.32 4.11 -9.02
N ILE A 393 -11.36 3.77 -9.78
CA ILE A 393 -12.75 4.07 -9.42
C ILE A 393 -13.53 2.78 -9.17
N ILE A 394 -13.98 2.60 -7.93
CA ILE A 394 -14.60 1.36 -7.43
C ILE A 394 -15.90 1.66 -6.68
N ARG A 395 -16.69 0.61 -6.43
CA ARG A 395 -17.98 0.68 -5.75
C ARG A 395 -18.03 -0.26 -4.54
N GLY A 396 -18.32 0.31 -3.37
CA GLY A 396 -18.61 -0.43 -2.13
C GLY A 396 -20.10 -0.44 -1.80
N HIS A 397 -20.48 -1.26 -0.82
CA HIS A 397 -21.80 -1.16 -0.19
C HIS A 397 -21.79 -0.09 0.90
N LYS A 398 -20.87 -0.22 1.85
CA LYS A 398 -20.63 0.78 2.89
C LYS A 398 -19.13 1.07 3.00
N ALA A 399 -18.80 2.28 3.42
CA ALA A 399 -17.47 2.60 3.90
C ALA A 399 -17.53 3.36 5.22
N ASP A 400 -16.55 3.15 6.09
CA ASP A 400 -16.35 4.07 7.21
C ASP A 400 -15.52 5.30 6.81
N THR A 401 -15.42 6.30 7.69
CA THR A 401 -14.67 7.53 7.39
C THR A 401 -13.15 7.33 7.34
N LEU A 402 -12.62 6.19 7.82
CA LEU A 402 -11.21 5.79 7.66
C LEU A 402 -10.93 5.18 6.28
N GLY A 403 -11.98 4.81 5.53
CA GLY A 403 -11.92 4.25 4.19
C GLY A 403 -12.08 2.74 4.13
N ASN A 404 -12.38 2.06 5.24
CA ASN A 404 -12.64 0.62 5.19
C ASN A 404 -13.91 0.35 4.39
N VAL A 405 -13.88 -0.64 3.50
CA VAL A 405 -15.01 -0.94 2.59
C VAL A 405 -15.52 -2.35 2.79
N VAL A 406 -16.86 -2.47 2.87
CA VAL A 406 -17.59 -3.75 2.77
C VAL A 406 -18.43 -3.78 1.49
N TYR A 407 -18.63 -4.98 0.96
CA TYR A 407 -19.33 -5.21 -0.32
C TYR A 407 -20.54 -6.13 -0.14
N LYS A 408 -21.47 -6.12 -1.09
CA LYS A 408 -22.72 -6.90 -1.02
C LYS A 408 -22.90 -7.83 -2.21
N GLY A 409 -22.83 -9.14 -1.96
CA GLY A 409 -23.02 -10.16 -2.98
C GLY A 409 -21.96 -10.11 -4.08
N THR A 410 -22.36 -10.29 -5.33
CA THR A 410 -21.44 -10.35 -6.48
C THR A 410 -20.90 -8.99 -6.91
N SER A 411 -21.34 -7.89 -6.27
CA SER A 411 -20.77 -6.57 -6.53
C SER A 411 -19.33 -6.43 -6.06
N ARG A 412 -18.81 -7.38 -5.25
CA ARG A 412 -17.43 -7.36 -4.77
C ARG A 412 -16.41 -7.51 -5.90
N ASN A 413 -16.57 -8.54 -6.74
CA ASN A 413 -15.81 -8.81 -7.98
C ASN A 413 -14.35 -8.30 -7.99
N PHE A 414 -13.98 -7.35 -8.87
CA PHE A 414 -12.63 -6.81 -9.03
C PHE A 414 -12.33 -5.62 -8.09
N ASN A 415 -13.33 -5.05 -7.41
CA ASN A 415 -13.11 -3.84 -6.57
C ASN A 415 -11.95 -3.97 -5.59
N PRO A 416 -11.87 -5.02 -4.72
CA PRO A 416 -10.80 -5.08 -3.73
C PRO A 416 -9.42 -5.20 -4.38
N VAL A 417 -9.30 -6.03 -5.42
CA VAL A 417 -8.01 -6.23 -6.09
C VAL A 417 -7.57 -5.00 -6.87
N MET A 418 -8.50 -4.21 -7.44
CA MET A 418 -8.17 -2.96 -8.13
C MET A 418 -7.71 -1.86 -7.16
N ALA A 419 -8.31 -1.79 -5.96
CA ALA A 419 -7.97 -0.78 -4.94
C ALA A 419 -6.48 -0.79 -4.57
N THR A 420 -5.85 -1.96 -4.55
CA THR A 420 -4.44 -2.11 -4.15
C THR A 420 -3.44 -1.72 -5.24
N THR A 421 -3.89 -1.41 -6.45
CA THR A 421 -3.00 -1.21 -7.60
C THR A 421 -2.82 0.24 -8.01
N ALA A 422 -3.66 1.14 -7.48
CA ALA A 422 -3.67 2.53 -7.87
C ALA A 422 -2.93 3.43 -6.89
N ARG A 423 -2.35 4.52 -7.41
CA ARG A 423 -1.81 5.60 -6.59
C ARG A 423 -2.91 6.39 -5.88
N ILE A 424 -4.07 6.57 -6.52
CA ILE A 424 -5.26 7.19 -5.92
C ILE A 424 -6.48 6.30 -6.16
N SER A 425 -7.07 5.80 -5.09
CA SER A 425 -8.29 4.98 -5.11
C SER A 425 -9.50 5.77 -4.60
N VAL A 426 -10.54 5.83 -5.43
CA VAL A 426 -11.80 6.51 -5.15
C VAL A 426 -12.92 5.49 -5.11
N VAL A 427 -13.62 5.42 -3.98
CA VAL A 427 -14.77 4.52 -3.80
C VAL A 427 -16.07 5.32 -3.71
N GLU A 428 -17.06 4.93 -4.52
CA GLU A 428 -18.45 5.31 -4.24
C GLU A 428 -19.12 4.26 -3.37
N VAL A 429 -19.95 4.71 -2.41
CA VAL A 429 -20.69 3.81 -1.51
C VAL A 429 -22.14 4.22 -1.38
N ASP A 430 -22.99 3.27 -0.99
CA ASP A 430 -24.41 3.54 -0.71
C ASP A 430 -24.60 4.19 0.66
N GLU A 431 -23.68 3.96 1.60
CA GLU A 431 -23.75 4.44 2.98
C GLU A 431 -22.34 4.72 3.50
N ILE A 432 -22.17 5.88 4.15
CA ILE A 432 -20.98 6.18 4.95
C ILE A 432 -21.34 5.99 6.41
N VAL A 433 -20.50 5.26 7.15
CA VAL A 433 -20.68 4.95 8.57
C VAL A 433 -19.49 5.48 9.39
N GLU A 434 -19.63 5.51 10.71
CA GLU A 434 -18.52 5.86 11.60
C GLU A 434 -17.58 4.67 11.84
N PRO A 435 -16.29 4.90 12.13
CA PRO A 435 -15.35 3.85 12.47
C PRO A 435 -15.86 3.00 13.65
N GLY A 436 -15.67 1.68 13.57
CA GLY A 436 -16.21 0.71 14.53
C GLY A 436 -17.66 0.28 14.28
N GLN A 437 -18.37 0.89 13.33
CA GLN A 437 -19.67 0.38 12.87
C GLN A 437 -19.54 -0.76 11.85
N LEU A 438 -18.35 -0.93 11.25
CA LEU A 438 -17.97 -2.10 10.46
C LEU A 438 -17.15 -3.04 11.35
N GLY A 439 -17.48 -4.33 11.33
CA GLY A 439 -16.73 -5.33 12.07
C GLY A 439 -15.33 -5.56 11.50
N PRO A 440 -14.29 -5.77 12.32
CA PRO A 440 -12.91 -5.91 11.85
C PRO A 440 -12.68 -7.13 10.94
N GLU A 441 -13.53 -8.16 11.07
CA GLU A 441 -13.51 -9.39 10.27
C GLU A 441 -14.36 -9.33 8.99
N GLU A 442 -15.23 -8.32 8.86
CA GLU A 442 -16.06 -8.15 7.65
C GLU A 442 -15.47 -7.17 6.64
N ILE A 443 -14.49 -6.35 7.07
CA ILE A 443 -13.78 -5.41 6.21
C ILE A 443 -13.04 -6.20 5.11
N VAL A 444 -13.33 -5.85 3.85
CA VAL A 444 -12.76 -6.55 2.69
C VAL A 444 -11.63 -5.75 2.09
N THR A 445 -11.82 -4.42 1.97
CA THR A 445 -10.78 -3.51 1.51
C THR A 445 -10.43 -2.60 2.67
N PRO A 446 -9.26 -2.80 3.30
CA PRO A 446 -8.79 -1.93 4.37
C PRO A 446 -8.66 -0.48 3.93
N GLY A 447 -8.92 0.44 4.86
CA GLY A 447 -8.93 1.88 4.59
C GLY A 447 -7.59 2.46 4.14
N LEU A 448 -6.47 1.76 4.41
CA LEU A 448 -5.15 2.15 3.90
C LEU A 448 -5.08 2.16 2.35
N TYR A 449 -5.94 1.39 1.67
CA TYR A 449 -5.99 1.36 0.19
C TYR A 449 -6.94 2.38 -0.42
N ILE A 450 -7.70 3.13 0.40
CA ILE A 450 -8.72 4.07 -0.06
C ILE A 450 -8.31 5.50 0.30
N ASP A 451 -8.17 6.33 -0.73
CA ASP A 451 -7.82 7.74 -0.57
C ASP A 451 -9.07 8.62 -0.47
N ARG A 452 -10.13 8.27 -1.19
CA ARG A 452 -11.32 9.12 -1.36
C ARG A 452 -12.60 8.31 -1.34
N ILE A 453 -13.59 8.81 -0.62
CA ILE A 453 -14.91 8.21 -0.43
C ILE A 453 -15.95 9.20 -0.92
N VAL A 454 -16.88 8.73 -1.74
CA VAL A 454 -18.01 9.51 -2.22
C VAL A 454 -19.30 8.80 -1.85
N LEU A 455 -20.20 9.49 -1.17
CA LEU A 455 -21.56 8.99 -0.98
C LEU A 455 -22.32 9.13 -2.30
N ARG A 456 -22.87 8.02 -2.79
CA ARG A 456 -23.73 8.05 -3.97
C ARG A 456 -25.02 8.81 -3.65
N PRO A 457 -25.46 9.78 -4.49
CA PRO A 457 -26.72 10.46 -4.26
C PRO A 457 -27.89 9.46 -4.22
N PRO A 458 -28.81 9.55 -3.24
CA PRO A 458 -29.91 8.58 -3.09
C PRO A 458 -30.82 8.45 -4.31
N ASP A 459 -30.91 9.52 -5.10
CA ASP A 459 -31.71 9.62 -6.33
C ASP A 459 -30.90 9.35 -7.61
N PHE A 460 -29.61 9.06 -7.51
CA PHE A 460 -28.77 8.78 -8.67
C PHE A 460 -29.17 7.46 -9.34
N SER A 461 -29.63 7.55 -10.58
CA SER A 461 -29.92 6.39 -11.43
C SER A 461 -28.64 5.81 -12.02
N ALA A 462 -28.47 4.48 -11.91
CA ALA A 462 -27.42 3.74 -12.64
C ALA A 462 -27.78 3.53 -14.13
N TYR A 463 -28.86 4.16 -14.60
CA TYR A 463 -29.39 4.03 -15.95
C TYR A 463 -29.54 5.39 -16.61
N LEU A 464 -29.29 5.44 -17.92
CA LEU A 464 -29.44 6.60 -18.80
C LEU A 464 -30.91 6.92 -19.14
#